data_AF-A0A2P8G3P6-F1
#
_entry.id   AF-A0A2P8G3P6-F1
#
_cell.length_a   1.000
_cell.length_b   1.000
_cell.length_c   1.000
_cell.angle_alpha   90.00
_cell.angle_beta   90.00
_cell.angle_gamma   90.00
#
_symmetry.space_group_name_H-M   'P 1'
#
loop_
_entity.id
_entity.type
_entity.pdbx_description
1 polymer ?
#
loop_
_entity_poly.entity_id
_entity_poly.type
_entity_poly.pdbx_seq_one_letter_code
_entity_poly.pdbx_strand_id
1 'polypeptide(L)'
;MKGFKTFASLLFIVATSCSYEEGEFYIADVSKEHTFTDSASFHPDCCVSTSVAGTLDAPALIIVEGYLIGGFIDSLHLPKGKVNIENSHGDFYGYRKIAIKYFPCEAKKGNLIIKTSIY
;
A
#
# COMPACT_ATOMS: atom_id res chain seq x y z
N MET A 1 28.93 19.64 -51.76
CA MET A 1 28.26 18.60 -50.94
C MET A 1 28.78 18.72 -49.51
N LYS A 2 28.00 19.30 -48.59
CA LYS A 2 28.35 19.38 -47.16
C LYS A 2 27.48 18.38 -46.41
N GLY A 3 28.12 17.37 -45.84
CA GLY A 3 27.46 16.25 -45.15
C GLY A 3 26.80 16.71 -43.85
N PHE A 4 25.49 16.54 -43.77
CA PHE A 4 24.71 16.67 -42.56
C PHE A 4 24.88 15.38 -41.76
N LYS A 5 25.65 15.40 -40.66
CA LYS A 5 25.71 14.30 -39.70
C LYS A 5 24.72 14.63 -38.58
N THR A 6 23.48 14.18 -38.72
CA THR A 6 22.49 14.19 -37.65
C THR A 6 22.91 13.17 -36.60
N PHE A 7 23.47 13.64 -35.49
CA PHE A 7 23.61 12.85 -34.27
C PHE A 7 22.21 12.70 -33.66
N ALA A 8 21.54 11.61 -33.99
CA ALA A 8 20.30 11.23 -33.32
C ALA A 8 20.67 10.74 -31.91
N SER A 9 20.60 11.64 -30.93
CA SER A 9 20.64 11.27 -29.51
C SER A 9 19.42 10.41 -29.21
N LEU A 10 19.61 9.09 -29.15
CA LEU A 10 18.62 8.15 -28.65
C LEU A 10 18.40 8.46 -27.16
N LEU A 11 17.33 9.19 -26.84
CA LEU A 11 16.86 9.35 -25.47
C LEU A 11 16.24 8.00 -25.06
N PHE A 12 17.02 7.16 -24.39
CA PHE A 12 16.46 5.97 -23.72
C PHE A 12 15.65 6.46 -22.52
N ILE A 13 14.35 6.70 -22.74
CA ILE A 13 13.38 6.82 -21.64
C ILE A 13 13.22 5.40 -21.11
N VAL A 14 13.98 5.06 -20.06
CA VAL A 14 13.70 3.85 -19.29
C VAL A 14 12.43 4.17 -18.50
N ALA A 15 11.27 3.79 -19.07
CA ALA A 15 10.04 3.74 -18.31
C ALA A 15 10.24 2.70 -17.20
N THR A 16 10.53 3.15 -15.99
CA THR A 16 10.62 2.28 -14.82
C THR A 16 9.20 1.93 -14.41
N SER A 17 8.66 0.85 -14.96
CA SER A 17 7.38 0.30 -14.52
C SER A 17 7.53 -0.32 -13.15
N CYS A 18 6.57 -0.10 -12.25
CA CYS A 18 6.53 -0.81 -10.98
C CYS A 18 6.40 -2.33 -11.21
N SER A 19 7.08 -3.12 -10.39
CA SER A 19 6.86 -4.57 -10.32
C SER A 19 5.60 -4.83 -9.49
N TYR A 20 4.68 -5.63 -10.05
CA TYR A 20 3.50 -6.07 -9.31
C TYR A 20 3.90 -6.97 -8.15
N GLU A 21 3.59 -6.57 -6.92
CA GLU A 21 3.89 -7.32 -5.69
C GLU A 21 2.70 -7.33 -4.75
N GLU A 22 2.47 -8.47 -4.07
CA GLU A 22 1.35 -8.65 -3.14
C GLU A 22 1.83 -9.04 -1.74
N GLY A 23 1.14 -8.48 -0.74
CA GLY A 23 1.30 -8.84 0.68
C GLY A 23 0.00 -9.30 1.29
N GLU A 24 0.06 -10.22 2.26
CA GLU A 24 -1.10 -10.66 3.03
C GLU A 24 -0.75 -10.72 4.53
N PHE A 25 -1.60 -10.09 5.35
CA PHE A 25 -1.38 -9.92 6.78
C PHE A 25 -2.64 -10.29 7.56
N TYR A 26 -2.48 -11.08 8.62
CA TYR A 26 -3.59 -11.54 9.44
C TYR A 26 -3.57 -10.92 10.84
N ILE A 27 -4.70 -10.38 11.27
CA ILE A 27 -4.93 -9.89 12.63
C ILE A 27 -5.92 -10.83 13.33
N ALA A 28 -5.39 -11.72 14.17
CA ALA A 28 -6.19 -12.64 14.98
C ALA A 28 -6.77 -11.99 16.24
N ASP A 29 -6.06 -11.00 16.80
CA ASP A 29 -6.45 -10.26 18.00
C ASP A 29 -6.63 -8.78 17.65
N VAL A 30 -7.86 -8.41 17.30
CA VAL A 30 -8.22 -7.05 16.86
C VAL A 30 -8.29 -6.03 18.00
N SER A 31 -8.02 -6.43 19.25
CA SER A 31 -8.09 -5.54 20.42
C SER A 31 -6.82 -4.70 20.65
N LYS A 32 -5.75 -5.00 19.90
CA LYS A 32 -4.43 -4.38 20.00
C LYS A 32 -4.05 -3.69 18.70
N GLU A 33 -3.14 -2.74 18.80
CA GLU A 33 -2.47 -2.18 17.64
C GLU A 33 -1.57 -3.22 16.97
N HIS A 34 -1.51 -3.18 15.64
CA HIS A 34 -0.60 -4.02 14.85
C HIS A 34 0.12 -3.14 13.83
N THR A 35 1.37 -3.48 13.55
CA THR A 35 2.13 -2.85 12.46
C THR A 35 2.74 -3.93 11.61
N PHE A 36 2.47 -3.87 10.31
CA PHE A 36 3.06 -4.73 9.30
C PHE A 36 3.92 -3.89 8.37
N THR A 37 4.84 -4.57 7.68
CA THR A 37 5.66 -3.94 6.66
C THR A 37 5.55 -4.75 5.38
N ASP A 38 5.33 -4.05 4.28
CA ASP A 38 5.42 -4.63 2.95
C ASP A 38 6.47 -3.89 2.13
N SER A 39 7.01 -4.54 1.11
CA SER A 39 8.09 -3.97 0.31
C SER A 39 7.98 -4.36 -1.15
N ALA A 40 8.36 -3.43 -2.01
CA ALA A 40 8.58 -3.70 -3.42
C ALA A 40 10.05 -3.61 -3.81
N SER A 41 10.42 -4.32 -4.86
CA SER A 41 11.71 -4.31 -5.53
C SER A 41 11.94 -3.01 -6.33
N PHE A 42 11.72 -1.86 -5.69
CA PHE A 42 12.08 -0.49 -6.07
C PHE A 42 11.83 -0.07 -7.53
N HIS A 43 10.77 0.72 -7.72
CA HIS A 43 10.67 1.65 -8.85
C HIS A 43 10.10 2.99 -8.38
N PRO A 44 10.61 4.14 -8.89
CA PRO A 44 9.90 5.39 -8.74
C PRO A 44 8.54 5.25 -9.47
N ASP A 45 7.47 5.76 -8.87
CA ASP A 45 6.10 5.79 -9.40
C ASP A 45 5.26 4.51 -9.23
N CYS A 46 5.34 3.85 -8.07
CA CYS A 46 4.40 2.78 -7.68
C CYS A 46 3.17 3.34 -6.94
N CYS A 47 2.01 2.70 -7.13
CA CYS A 47 0.79 2.85 -6.35
C CYS A 47 0.63 1.69 -5.36
N VAL A 48 -0.11 1.89 -4.27
CA VAL A 48 -0.46 0.82 -3.32
C VAL A 48 -1.96 0.75 -3.13
N SER A 49 -2.59 -0.33 -3.57
CA SER A 49 -3.97 -0.61 -3.18
C SER A 49 -4.01 -1.53 -1.97
N THR A 50 -4.90 -1.22 -1.02
CA THR A 50 -5.14 -2.06 0.16
C THR A 50 -6.57 -2.58 0.15
N SER A 51 -6.73 -3.86 0.44
CA SER A 51 -8.04 -4.49 0.68
C SER A 51 -8.08 -5.10 2.07
N VAL A 52 -9.26 -5.12 2.66
CA VAL A 52 -9.47 -5.58 4.03
C VAL A 52 -10.76 -6.37 4.10
N ALA A 53 -10.67 -7.60 4.62
CA ALA A 53 -11.80 -8.47 4.83
C ALA A 53 -11.79 -9.05 6.24
N GLY A 54 -12.98 -9.25 6.81
CA GLY A 54 -13.10 -9.91 8.10
C GLY A 54 -14.32 -9.46 8.89
N THR A 55 -14.19 -9.45 10.21
CA THR A 55 -15.26 -9.06 11.14
C THR A 55 -14.71 -8.26 12.30
N LEU A 56 -15.47 -7.26 12.76
CA LEU A 56 -15.17 -6.46 13.95
C LEU A 56 -16.44 -6.25 14.79
N ASP A 57 -16.29 -6.19 16.11
CA ASP A 57 -17.39 -5.87 17.04
C ASP A 57 -17.63 -4.37 17.23
N ALA A 58 -16.68 -3.52 16.85
CA ALA A 58 -16.76 -2.06 16.81
C ALA A 58 -15.85 -1.49 15.70
N PRO A 59 -15.95 -0.19 15.35
CA PRO A 59 -15.12 0.42 14.31
C PRO A 59 -13.62 0.41 14.66
N ALA A 60 -12.79 0.40 13.62
CA ALA A 60 -11.34 0.46 13.70
C ALA A 60 -10.75 1.28 12.52
N LEU A 61 -9.43 1.49 12.52
CA LEU A 61 -8.74 2.27 11.49
C LEU A 61 -7.48 1.54 11.00
N ILE A 62 -7.24 1.57 9.70
CA ILE A 62 -5.94 1.24 9.11
C ILE A 62 -5.34 2.50 8.49
N ILE A 63 -4.05 2.71 8.70
CA ILE A 63 -3.25 3.75 8.02
C ILE A 63 -2.12 3.07 7.26
N VAL A 64 -1.92 3.49 6.02
CA VAL A 64 -0.80 3.08 5.17
C VAL A 64 0.11 4.29 4.98
N GLU A 65 1.41 4.11 5.26
CA GLU A 65 2.40 5.19 5.17
C GLU A 65 3.75 4.70 4.63
N GLY A 66 4.59 5.63 4.18
CA GLY A 66 5.98 5.33 3.84
C GLY A 66 6.82 4.95 5.08
N TYR A 67 7.54 3.82 5.02
CA TYR A 67 8.19 3.22 6.20
C TYR A 67 9.28 4.07 6.89
N LEU A 68 10.11 4.81 6.15
CA LEU A 68 11.32 5.45 6.70
C LEU A 68 11.13 6.90 7.13
N ILE A 69 10.38 7.69 6.36
CA ILE A 69 10.21 9.12 6.60
C ILE A 69 8.77 9.48 6.96
N GLY A 70 7.90 8.47 7.11
CA GLY A 70 6.46 8.67 7.10
C GLY A 70 5.97 9.10 5.73
N GLY A 71 4.82 9.76 5.69
CA GLY A 71 4.15 10.15 4.46
C GLY A 71 2.89 9.32 4.30
N PHE A 72 1.75 9.99 4.42
CA PHE A 72 0.44 9.39 4.29
C PHE A 72 0.24 8.87 2.87
N ILE A 73 -0.15 7.60 2.74
CA ILE A 73 -0.52 6.99 1.46
C ILE A 73 -2.03 6.77 1.44
N ASP A 74 -2.58 6.21 2.52
CA ASP A 74 -4.00 5.87 2.56
C ASP A 74 -4.52 5.68 4.01
N SER A 75 -5.84 5.78 4.19
CA SER A 75 -6.54 5.44 5.43
C SER A 75 -7.85 4.72 5.14
N LEU A 76 -8.10 3.64 5.89
CA LEU A 76 -9.30 2.83 5.77
C LEU A 76 -10.05 2.82 7.10
N HIS A 77 -11.22 3.45 7.13
CA HIS A 77 -12.13 3.35 8.26
C HIS A 77 -12.91 2.04 8.17
N LEU A 78 -12.73 1.17 9.16
CA LEU A 78 -13.35 -0.15 9.17
C LEU A 78 -14.68 -0.08 9.96
N PRO A 79 -15.82 -0.46 9.35
CA PRO A 79 -17.09 -0.44 10.05
C PRO A 79 -17.18 -1.59 11.06
N LYS A 80 -18.08 -1.43 12.04
CA LYS A 80 -18.55 -2.55 12.86
C LYS A 80 -19.24 -3.60 11.98
N GLY A 81 -19.05 -4.87 12.30
CA GLY A 81 -19.68 -6.00 11.63
C GLY A 81 -18.77 -6.62 10.59
N LYS A 82 -19.34 -7.06 9.46
CA LYS A 82 -18.58 -7.62 8.35
C LYS A 82 -17.84 -6.51 7.62
N VAL A 83 -16.53 -6.64 7.50
CA VAL A 83 -15.67 -5.76 6.72
C VAL A 83 -15.39 -6.43 5.38
N ASN A 84 -15.63 -5.70 4.29
CA ASN A 84 -15.21 -6.05 2.94
C ASN A 84 -14.91 -4.75 2.19
N ILE A 85 -13.69 -4.24 2.37
CA ILE A 85 -13.20 -3.07 1.65
C ILE A 85 -12.31 -3.59 0.53
N GLU A 86 -12.72 -3.32 -0.69
CA GLU A 86 -12.01 -3.68 -1.90
C GLU A 86 -11.34 -2.41 -2.45
N ASN A 87 -10.08 -2.56 -2.85
CA ASN A 87 -9.29 -1.58 -3.58
C ASN A 87 -9.39 -0.14 -3.06
N SER A 88 -8.70 0.14 -1.96
CA SER A 88 -8.51 1.52 -1.55
C SER A 88 -7.80 2.34 -2.64
N HIS A 89 -8.12 3.64 -2.71
CA HIS A 89 -7.62 4.61 -3.68
C HIS A 89 -6.15 4.97 -3.41
N GLY A 90 -5.29 3.96 -3.43
CA GLY A 90 -3.85 4.07 -3.25
C GLY A 90 -3.23 5.28 -3.91
N ASP A 91 -2.39 5.99 -3.16
CA ASP A 91 -1.60 7.09 -3.71
C ASP A 91 -0.21 6.60 -4.15
N PHE A 92 0.46 7.42 -4.97
CA PHE A 92 1.83 7.20 -5.37
C PHE A 92 2.75 7.21 -4.15
N TYR A 93 3.71 6.29 -4.10
CA TYR A 93 4.77 6.31 -3.09
C TYR A 93 6.15 6.08 -3.74
N GLY A 94 7.08 6.98 -3.45
CA GLY A 94 8.44 6.96 -4.01
C GLY A 94 9.40 6.02 -3.27
N TYR A 95 8.90 5.05 -2.50
CA TYR A 95 9.71 4.30 -1.53
C TYR A 95 9.68 2.79 -1.79
N ARG A 96 10.63 2.07 -1.18
CA ARG A 96 10.70 0.61 -1.29
C ARG A 96 9.77 -0.12 -0.33
N LYS A 97 9.31 0.58 0.71
CA LYS A 97 8.64 -0.04 1.85
C LYS A 97 7.50 0.82 2.35
N ILE A 98 6.40 0.15 2.67
CA ILE A 98 5.25 0.73 3.35
C ILE A 98 5.11 0.13 4.74
N ALA A 99 4.53 0.91 5.65
CA ALA A 99 4.03 0.43 6.92
C ALA A 99 2.50 0.42 6.88
N ILE A 100 1.91 -0.66 7.36
CA ILE A 100 0.45 -0.83 7.47
C ILE A 100 0.16 -0.91 8.95
N LYS A 101 -0.48 0.14 9.48
CA LYS A 101 -0.78 0.28 10.90
C LYS A 101 -2.25 0.07 11.13
N TYR A 102 -2.60 -0.88 11.97
CA TYR A 102 -3.95 -1.10 12.45
C TYR A 102 -4.11 -0.49 13.84
N PHE A 103 -5.14 0.33 14.00
CA PHE A 103 -5.57 0.92 15.25
C PHE A 103 -6.92 0.31 15.65
N PRO A 104 -7.01 -0.35 16.82
CA PRO A 104 -8.23 -1.03 17.23
C PRO A 104 -9.37 -0.06 17.50
N CYS A 105 -9.07 1.20 17.85
CA CYS A 105 -10.04 2.16 18.33
C CYS A 105 -10.91 1.54 19.46
N GLU A 106 -12.16 1.21 19.17
CA GLU A 106 -13.09 0.58 20.09
C GLU A 106 -13.21 -0.95 19.91
N ALA A 107 -12.68 -1.51 18.82
CA ALA A 107 -12.76 -2.93 18.53
C ALA A 107 -12.04 -3.79 19.59
N LYS A 108 -12.68 -4.90 19.97
CA LYS A 108 -12.17 -5.87 20.96
C LYS A 108 -12.27 -7.31 20.47
N LYS A 109 -13.15 -7.62 19.52
CA LYS A 109 -13.39 -8.96 19.00
C LYS A 109 -13.54 -8.95 17.48
N GLY A 110 -13.04 -9.99 16.84
CA GLY A 110 -13.03 -10.09 15.40
C GLY A 110 -11.75 -10.70 14.86
N ASN A 111 -11.62 -10.67 13.54
CA ASN A 111 -10.41 -11.00 12.81
C ASN A 111 -10.39 -10.21 11.51
N LEU A 112 -9.20 -9.91 11.02
CA LEU A 112 -9.02 -9.23 9.74
C LEU A 112 -7.93 -9.91 8.93
N ILE A 113 -8.13 -9.95 7.62
CA ILE A 113 -7.11 -10.17 6.61
C ILE A 113 -6.94 -8.84 5.88
N ILE A 114 -5.71 -8.35 5.83
CA ILE A 114 -5.31 -7.17 5.07
C ILE A 114 -4.46 -7.66 3.90
N LYS A 115 -4.76 -7.21 2.69
CA LYS A 115 -3.94 -7.47 1.52
C LYS A 115 -3.49 -6.17 0.89
N THR A 116 -2.27 -6.15 0.41
CA THR A 116 -1.68 -5.03 -0.33
C THR A 116 -1.32 -5.48 -1.73
N SER A 117 -1.53 -4.60 -2.69
CA SER A 117 -1.05 -4.76 -4.07
C SER A 117 -0.27 -3.51 -4.44
N ILE A 118 0.98 -3.69 -4.82
CA ILE A 118 1.90 -2.63 -5.23
C ILE A 118 2.10 -2.75 -6.75
N TYR A 119 1.91 -1.66 -7.51
CA TYR A 119 1.92 -1.69 -8.99
C TYR A 119 2.16 -0.33 -9.66
#